data_AF-A0A094BDB3-F1
#
_entry.id   AF-A0A094BDB3-F1
#
_cell.length_a   1.000
_cell.length_b   1.000
_cell.length_c   1.000
_cell.angle_alpha   90.00
_cell.angle_beta   90.00
_cell.angle_gamma   90.00
#
_symmetry.space_group_name_H-M   'P 1'
#
loop_
_entity.id
_entity.type
_entity.pdbx_description
1 polymer ?
#
loop_
_entity_poly.entity_id
_entity_poly.type
_entity_poly.pdbx_seq_one_letter_code
_entity_poly.pdbx_strand_id
1 'polypeptide(L)'
;MSQPTESTRERRLKPMTLNLAACRADDVSLMEQAISAASKPDSIYPVQYVVQRGLSRSSSMGAVRVLTYLLNHLHGASIAALTASRVTFNEDRDKPSLEVLEILVAHGWDINPRSLSDWPLLWHVVRYPDLVKWCLDHGARVDVPDDPPKITGTLVQRSGVQHGTILSMAASHGSIETFELLRANGAPLDPSPLHDATSSSWTSTPYDARLAASAALRFA
;
A
#
# COMPACT_ATOMS: atom_id res chain seq x y z
N MET A 1 -3.92 -38.30 21.57
CA MET A 1 -4.07 -36.83 21.62
C MET A 1 -5.52 -36.49 21.30
N SER A 2 -6.32 -36.15 22.32
CA SER A 2 -7.75 -35.86 22.14
C SER A 2 -7.94 -34.48 21.48
N GLN A 3 -8.79 -34.39 20.46
CA GLN A 3 -9.12 -33.11 19.83
C GLN A 3 -9.88 -32.20 20.81
N PRO A 4 -9.70 -30.87 20.75
CA PRO A 4 -10.41 -29.96 21.65
C PRO A 4 -11.92 -30.01 21.39
N THR A 5 -12.73 -30.07 22.45
CA THR A 5 -14.19 -29.95 22.35
C THR A 5 -14.59 -28.60 21.74
N GLU A 6 -15.69 -28.55 20.99
CA GLU A 6 -16.15 -27.38 20.22
C GLU A 6 -16.28 -26.10 21.09
N SER A 7 -16.77 -26.25 22.33
CA SER A 7 -16.82 -25.18 23.35
C SER A 7 -15.43 -24.61 23.71
N THR A 8 -14.40 -25.44 23.67
CA THR A 8 -13.01 -25.02 23.91
C THR A 8 -12.46 -24.25 22.71
N ARG A 9 -12.83 -24.64 21.48
CA ARG A 9 -12.43 -23.97 20.24
C ARG A 9 -13.08 -22.58 20.12
N GLU A 10 -14.38 -22.49 20.39
CA GLU A 10 -15.12 -21.22 20.39
C GLU A 10 -14.55 -20.22 21.41
N ARG A 11 -14.23 -20.70 22.62
CA ARG A 11 -13.64 -19.86 23.67
C ARG A 11 -12.27 -19.30 23.27
N ARG A 12 -11.43 -20.11 22.63
CA ARG A 12 -10.10 -19.72 22.15
C ARG A 12 -10.15 -18.70 21.01
N LEU A 13 -11.16 -18.77 20.14
CA LEU A 13 -11.31 -17.87 18.98
C LEU A 13 -12.06 -16.57 19.30
N LYS A 14 -12.73 -16.52 20.47
CA LYS A 14 -13.56 -15.41 20.92
C LYS A 14 -12.93 -14.01 20.75
N PRO A 15 -11.64 -13.77 21.08
CA PRO A 15 -11.04 -12.45 20.89
C PRO A 15 -11.06 -11.98 19.42
N MET A 16 -10.80 -12.87 18.46
CA MET A 16 -10.76 -12.52 17.03
C MET A 16 -12.15 -12.33 16.43
N THR A 17 -13.14 -13.09 16.90
CA THR A 17 -14.54 -12.93 16.51
C THR A 17 -15.09 -11.59 17.00
N LEU A 18 -14.85 -11.24 18.27
CA LEU A 18 -15.25 -9.96 18.84
C LEU A 18 -14.54 -8.79 18.17
N ASN A 19 -13.25 -8.92 17.90
CA ASN A 19 -12.46 -7.90 17.20
C ASN A 19 -13.02 -7.61 15.79
N LEU A 20 -13.41 -8.64 15.03
CA LEU A 20 -14.03 -8.47 13.72
C LEU A 20 -15.41 -7.79 13.84
N ALA A 21 -16.24 -8.26 14.77
CA ALA A 21 -17.57 -7.70 15.01
C ALA A 21 -17.50 -6.23 15.43
N ALA A 22 -16.54 -5.89 16.31
CA ALA A 22 -16.27 -4.53 16.73
C ALA A 22 -15.95 -3.60 15.55
N CYS A 23 -15.08 -4.04 14.63
CA CYS A 23 -14.73 -3.22 13.46
C CYS A 23 -15.90 -3.11 12.47
N ARG A 24 -16.67 -4.19 12.24
CA ARG A 24 -17.84 -4.14 11.35
C ARG A 24 -18.96 -3.25 11.88
N ALA A 25 -19.13 -3.18 13.19
CA ALA A 25 -20.17 -2.38 13.83
C ALA A 25 -19.68 -1.00 14.31
N ASP A 26 -18.39 -0.70 14.13
CA ASP A 26 -17.69 0.45 14.74
C ASP A 26 -18.02 0.64 16.24
N ASP A 27 -17.95 -0.47 17.00
CA ASP A 27 -18.31 -0.54 18.42
C ASP A 27 -17.08 -0.77 19.31
N VAL A 28 -16.72 0.28 20.04
CA VAL A 28 -15.62 0.29 21.02
C VAL A 28 -15.85 -0.73 22.14
N SER A 29 -17.09 -0.93 22.58
CA SER A 29 -17.42 -1.85 23.69
C SER A 29 -17.11 -3.30 23.31
N LEU A 30 -17.34 -3.67 22.05
CA LEU A 30 -16.96 -4.98 21.53
C LEU A 30 -15.45 -5.12 21.39
N MET A 31 -14.75 -4.03 21.06
CA MET A 31 -13.28 -4.03 20.99
C MET A 31 -12.66 -4.22 22.38
N GLU A 32 -13.19 -3.54 23.40
CA GLU A 32 -12.79 -3.73 24.80
C GLU A 32 -13.02 -5.17 25.26
N GLN A 33 -14.17 -5.76 24.92
CA GLN A 33 -14.45 -7.17 25.19
C GLN A 33 -13.47 -8.10 24.47
N ALA A 34 -13.08 -7.79 23.24
CA ALA A 34 -12.09 -8.56 22.49
C ALA A 34 -10.72 -8.54 23.19
N ILE A 35 -10.29 -7.37 23.64
CA ILE A 35 -9.02 -7.17 24.36
C ILE A 35 -9.06 -7.88 25.72
N SER A 36 -10.14 -7.70 26.48
CA SER A 36 -10.35 -8.38 27.77
C SER A 36 -10.35 -9.90 27.63
N ALA A 37 -10.97 -10.42 26.56
CA ALA A 37 -10.92 -11.85 26.25
C ALA A 37 -9.50 -12.33 25.90
N ALA A 38 -8.68 -11.49 25.25
CA ALA A 38 -7.31 -11.81 24.90
C ALA A 38 -6.36 -11.82 26.12
N SER A 39 -6.66 -11.04 27.16
CA SER A 39 -5.88 -11.00 28.40
C SER A 39 -6.03 -12.26 29.28
N LYS A 40 -7.00 -13.14 28.96
CA LYS A 40 -7.23 -14.36 29.73
C LYS A 40 -6.19 -15.44 29.38
N PRO A 41 -5.78 -16.28 30.36
CA PRO A 41 -4.73 -17.28 30.17
C PRO A 41 -5.10 -18.40 29.19
N ASP A 42 -6.39 -18.57 28.87
CA ASP A 42 -6.88 -19.53 27.88
C ASP A 42 -6.92 -18.98 26.44
N SER A 43 -6.62 -17.68 26.25
CA SER A 43 -6.50 -17.08 24.92
C SER A 43 -5.26 -17.59 24.20
N ILE A 44 -5.44 -17.99 22.94
CA ILE A 44 -4.32 -18.34 22.05
C ILE A 44 -3.73 -17.10 21.35
N TYR A 45 -4.39 -15.94 21.47
CA TYR A 45 -3.97 -14.69 20.85
C TYR A 45 -3.44 -13.73 21.92
N PRO A 46 -2.20 -13.23 21.76
CA PRO A 46 -1.68 -12.21 22.67
C PRO A 46 -2.43 -10.90 22.45
N VAL A 47 -2.61 -10.11 23.52
CA VAL A 47 -3.33 -8.83 23.50
C VAL A 47 -2.81 -7.90 22.39
N GLN A 48 -1.49 -7.78 22.25
CA GLN A 48 -0.86 -6.95 21.21
C GLN A 48 -1.27 -7.35 19.78
N TYR A 49 -1.45 -8.65 19.53
CA TYR A 49 -1.91 -9.13 18.22
C TYR A 49 -3.37 -8.75 18.00
N VAL A 50 -4.22 -8.88 19.02
CA VAL A 50 -5.63 -8.46 18.92
C VAL A 50 -5.74 -6.96 18.65
N VAL A 51 -4.97 -6.16 19.36
CA VAL A 51 -4.89 -4.70 19.17
C VAL A 51 -4.42 -4.35 17.75
N GLN A 52 -3.30 -4.92 17.28
CA GLN A 52 -2.78 -4.65 15.94
C GLN A 52 -3.75 -5.09 14.83
N ARG A 53 -4.43 -6.23 15.01
CA ARG A 53 -5.46 -6.71 14.09
C ARG A 53 -6.68 -5.79 14.09
N GLY A 54 -7.09 -5.28 15.25
CA GLY A 54 -8.14 -4.28 15.38
C GLY A 54 -7.77 -2.99 14.66
N LEU A 55 -6.54 -2.51 14.81
CA LEU A 55 -6.05 -1.31 14.13
C LEU A 55 -6.11 -1.49 12.61
N SER A 56 -5.62 -2.62 12.10
CA SER A 56 -5.65 -2.90 10.65
C SER A 56 -7.07 -2.98 10.10
N ARG A 57 -7.98 -3.68 10.79
CA ARG A 57 -9.37 -3.85 10.34
C ARG A 57 -10.18 -2.57 10.43
N SER A 58 -10.07 -1.83 11.54
CA SER A 58 -10.77 -0.56 11.69
C SER A 58 -10.35 0.45 10.64
N SER A 59 -9.07 0.45 10.26
CA SER A 59 -8.56 1.27 9.16
C SER A 59 -9.24 0.92 7.83
N SER A 60 -9.24 -0.35 7.41
CA SER A 60 -9.81 -0.69 6.10
C SER A 60 -11.33 -0.70 6.04
N MET A 61 -11.99 -1.00 7.15
CA MET A 61 -13.46 -1.04 7.24
C MET A 61 -14.09 0.34 7.51
N GLY A 62 -13.30 1.39 7.68
CA GLY A 62 -13.84 2.72 8.01
C GLY A 62 -14.41 2.82 9.42
N ALA A 63 -13.96 1.98 10.36
CA ALA A 63 -14.45 1.96 11.74
C ALA A 63 -13.76 3.04 12.57
N VAL A 64 -14.20 4.28 12.39
CA VAL A 64 -13.56 5.51 12.91
C VAL A 64 -13.48 5.51 14.44
N ARG A 65 -14.54 5.12 15.14
CA ARG A 65 -14.58 5.15 16.62
C ARG A 65 -13.61 4.12 17.20
N VAL A 66 -13.60 2.92 16.64
CA VAL A 66 -12.67 1.86 17.04
C VAL A 66 -11.23 2.25 16.73
N LEU A 67 -10.96 2.78 15.54
CA LEU A 67 -9.62 3.24 15.14
C LEU A 67 -9.09 4.29 16.13
N THR A 68 -9.88 5.33 16.38
CA THR A 68 -9.54 6.43 17.28
C THR A 68 -9.29 5.93 18.70
N TYR A 69 -10.15 5.03 19.19
CA TYR A 69 -9.97 4.41 20.51
C TYR A 69 -8.63 3.66 20.60
N LEU A 70 -8.30 2.83 19.60
CA LEU A 70 -7.06 2.05 19.58
C LEU A 70 -5.81 2.95 19.51
N LEU A 71 -5.82 4.00 18.70
CA LEU A 71 -4.70 4.93 18.57
C LEU A 71 -4.47 5.76 19.83
N ASN A 72 -5.53 6.18 20.53
CA ASN A 72 -5.44 7.04 21.70
C ASN A 72 -5.15 6.30 23.01
N HIS A 73 -5.57 5.03 23.13
CA HIS A 73 -5.59 4.36 24.43
C HIS A 73 -4.74 3.09 24.50
N LEU A 74 -4.21 2.61 23.37
CA LEU A 74 -3.48 1.35 23.32
C LEU A 74 -2.11 1.52 22.67
N HIS A 75 -1.12 1.91 23.49
CA HIS A 75 0.30 2.05 23.12
C HIS A 75 0.99 0.78 22.58
N GLY A 76 0.28 -0.36 22.50
CA GLY A 76 0.76 -1.59 21.87
C GLY A 76 0.48 -1.68 20.36
N ALA A 77 -0.32 -0.78 19.80
CA ALA A 77 -0.58 -0.73 18.36
C ALA A 77 0.55 0.04 17.66
N SER A 78 1.26 -0.61 16.74
CA SER A 78 2.28 0.05 15.94
C SER A 78 1.62 0.62 14.68
N ILE A 79 1.46 1.95 14.65
CA ILE A 79 1.01 2.65 13.44
C ILE A 79 2.00 2.47 12.28
N ALA A 80 3.29 2.39 12.59
CA ALA A 80 4.35 2.10 11.61
C ALA A 80 4.23 0.70 10.99
N ALA A 81 3.58 -0.26 11.68
CA ALA A 81 3.33 -1.60 11.13
C ALA A 81 2.08 -1.67 10.25
N LEU A 82 1.34 -0.56 10.10
CA LEU A 82 0.16 -0.48 9.24
C LEU A 82 0.61 -0.16 7.80
N THR A 83 0.45 -1.14 6.92
CA THR A 83 0.86 -1.03 5.51
C THR A 83 -0.27 -0.37 4.69
N ALA A 84 0.06 0.37 3.64
CA ALA A 84 -0.93 1.03 2.80
C ALA A 84 -1.92 0.04 2.18
N SER A 85 -1.43 -1.10 1.70
CA SER A 85 -2.24 -2.24 1.26
C SER A 85 -3.27 -2.71 2.29
N ARG A 86 -2.94 -2.68 3.59
CA ARG A 86 -3.87 -3.06 4.65
C ARG A 86 -4.91 -2.01 4.94
N VAL A 87 -4.62 -0.74 4.72
CA VAL A 87 -5.57 0.36 4.87
C VAL A 87 -6.54 0.40 3.70
N THR A 88 -6.06 0.10 2.49
CA THR A 88 -6.86 0.19 1.27
C THR A 88 -7.62 -1.08 0.93
N PHE A 89 -7.21 -2.25 1.42
CA PHE A 89 -7.90 -3.51 1.19
C PHE A 89 -9.01 -3.75 2.23
N ASN A 90 -10.26 -3.71 1.76
CA ASN A 90 -11.43 -4.14 2.53
C ASN A 90 -12.23 -5.24 1.80
N GLU A 91 -13.05 -5.97 2.55
CA GLU A 91 -13.83 -7.12 2.02
C GLU A 91 -14.85 -6.67 0.97
N ASP A 92 -15.40 -5.47 1.14
CA ASP A 92 -16.45 -4.91 0.29
C ASP A 92 -15.90 -4.27 -1.00
N ARG A 93 -14.57 -4.18 -1.14
CA ARG A 93 -13.84 -3.47 -2.21
C ARG A 93 -14.27 -2.01 -2.38
N ASP A 94 -14.74 -1.42 -1.29
CA ASP A 94 -15.11 -0.03 -1.21
C ASP A 94 -13.88 0.86 -1.26
N LYS A 95 -14.13 2.09 -1.70
CA LYS A 95 -13.12 3.15 -1.69
C LYS A 95 -12.61 3.37 -0.25
N PRO A 96 -11.28 3.53 -0.04
CA PRO A 96 -10.72 3.85 1.26
C PRO A 96 -11.35 5.12 1.86
N SER A 97 -11.61 5.08 3.17
CA SER A 97 -12.20 6.22 3.88
C SER A 97 -11.19 7.35 4.04
N LEU A 98 -11.52 8.53 3.52
CA LEU A 98 -10.71 9.73 3.69
C LEU A 98 -10.56 10.12 5.16
N GLU A 99 -11.64 10.00 5.94
CA GLU A 99 -11.63 10.30 7.38
C GLU A 99 -10.66 9.38 8.14
N VAL A 100 -10.58 8.10 7.77
CA VAL A 100 -9.57 7.19 8.33
C VAL A 100 -8.16 7.65 7.98
N LEU A 101 -7.92 8.02 6.72
CA LEU A 101 -6.59 8.44 6.27
C LEU A 101 -6.12 9.70 7.00
N GLU A 102 -7.02 10.67 7.20
CA GLU A 102 -6.78 11.88 8.01
C GLU A 102 -6.37 11.53 9.45
N ILE A 103 -7.12 10.63 10.10
CA ILE A 103 -6.79 10.17 11.45
C ILE A 103 -5.41 9.50 11.48
N LEU A 104 -5.13 8.60 10.53
CA LEU A 104 -3.85 7.90 10.47
C LEU A 104 -2.68 8.88 10.32
N VAL A 105 -2.76 9.82 9.37
CA VAL A 105 -1.71 10.83 9.15
C VAL A 105 -1.55 11.73 10.37
N ALA A 106 -2.64 12.16 11.01
CA ALA A 106 -2.59 12.94 12.25
C ALA A 106 -1.89 12.20 13.40
N HIS A 107 -1.93 10.87 13.39
CA HIS A 107 -1.22 10.01 14.34
C HIS A 107 0.19 9.60 13.88
N GLY A 108 0.72 10.20 12.81
CA GLY A 108 2.09 9.99 12.33
C GLY A 108 2.26 8.77 11.43
N TRP A 109 1.18 8.29 10.80
CA TRP A 109 1.29 7.27 9.75
C TRP A 109 2.03 7.82 8.54
N ASP A 110 3.02 7.07 8.06
CA ASP A 110 3.84 7.47 6.91
C ASP A 110 3.12 7.11 5.61
N ILE A 111 2.79 8.13 4.80
CA ILE A 111 2.17 7.98 3.48
C ILE A 111 3.15 7.46 2.42
N ASN A 112 4.46 7.62 2.66
CA ASN A 112 5.57 7.24 1.78
C ASN A 112 6.47 6.18 2.41
N PRO A 113 5.91 5.06 2.92
CA PRO A 113 6.69 4.07 3.66
C PRO A 113 7.79 3.49 2.78
N ARG A 114 8.99 3.42 3.33
CA ARG A 114 10.11 2.67 2.74
C ARG A 114 9.88 1.18 2.97
N SER A 115 9.27 0.49 2.01
CA SER A 115 9.00 -0.94 2.09
C SER A 115 9.30 -1.64 0.76
N LEU A 116 9.99 -2.78 0.83
CA LEU A 116 10.18 -3.66 -0.34
C LEU A 116 8.95 -4.55 -0.60
N SER A 117 8.03 -4.64 0.37
CA SER A 117 6.87 -5.53 0.31
C SER A 117 5.54 -4.81 0.19
N ASP A 118 5.52 -3.48 0.19
CA ASP A 118 4.32 -2.68 -0.04
C ASP A 118 4.65 -1.39 -0.79
N TRP A 119 3.67 -0.86 -1.50
CA TRP A 119 3.74 0.40 -2.22
C TRP A 119 3.24 1.56 -1.36
N PRO A 120 3.73 2.80 -1.60
CA PRO A 120 3.14 3.99 -1.01
C PRO A 120 1.64 4.12 -1.31
N LEU A 121 0.89 4.81 -0.44
CA LEU A 121 -0.57 4.89 -0.54
C LEU A 121 -1.06 5.32 -1.92
N LEU A 122 -0.40 6.30 -2.52
CA LEU A 122 -0.76 6.86 -3.82
C LEU A 122 -0.94 5.78 -4.91
N TRP A 123 -0.13 4.72 -4.87
CA TRP A 123 -0.18 3.61 -5.83
C TRP A 123 -1.43 2.74 -5.69
N HIS A 124 -1.96 2.62 -4.47
CA HIS A 124 -3.17 1.84 -4.18
C HIS A 124 -4.46 2.59 -4.52
N VAL A 125 -4.40 3.92 -4.62
CA VAL A 125 -5.59 4.77 -4.76
C VAL A 125 -5.71 5.45 -6.12
N VAL A 126 -4.86 5.12 -7.10
CA VAL A 126 -4.87 5.74 -8.45
C VAL A 126 -6.26 5.76 -9.13
N ARG A 127 -7.14 4.82 -8.78
CA ARG A 127 -8.50 4.74 -9.32
C ARG A 127 -9.48 5.77 -8.73
N TYR A 128 -9.07 6.52 -7.71
CA TYR A 128 -9.89 7.47 -6.97
C TYR A 128 -9.25 8.88 -7.03
N PRO A 129 -9.60 9.71 -8.03
CA PRO A 129 -8.96 11.01 -8.26
C PRO A 129 -8.90 11.92 -7.04
N ASP A 130 -9.93 11.91 -6.21
CA ASP A 130 -9.98 12.72 -5.00
C ASP A 130 -9.02 12.23 -3.90
N LEU A 131 -8.83 10.91 -3.75
CA LEU A 131 -7.79 10.37 -2.86
C LEU A 131 -6.39 10.61 -3.42
N VAL A 132 -6.22 10.57 -4.74
CA VAL A 132 -4.93 10.90 -5.38
C VAL A 132 -4.59 12.36 -5.10
N LYS A 133 -5.54 13.27 -5.31
CA LYS A 133 -5.37 14.69 -4.96
C LYS A 133 -5.01 14.86 -3.49
N TRP A 134 -5.77 14.24 -2.60
CA TRP A 134 -5.49 14.28 -1.17
C TRP A 134 -4.08 13.77 -0.83
N CYS A 135 -3.66 12.65 -1.43
CA CYS A 135 -2.32 12.10 -1.22
C CYS A 135 -1.24 13.11 -1.63
N LEU A 136 -1.39 13.76 -2.79
CA LEU A 136 -0.44 14.77 -3.28
C LEU A 136 -0.42 16.01 -2.38
N ASP A 137 -1.59 16.48 -1.94
CA ASP A 137 -1.71 17.59 -0.99
C ASP A 137 -1.01 17.28 0.36
N HIS A 138 -0.90 15.99 0.72
CA HIS A 138 -0.21 15.48 1.91
C HIS A 138 1.24 15.03 1.64
N GLY A 139 1.83 15.42 0.51
CA GLY A 139 3.23 15.18 0.20
C GLY A 139 3.54 13.73 -0.22
N ALA A 140 2.55 12.99 -0.73
CA ALA A 140 2.81 11.70 -1.34
C ALA A 140 3.77 11.84 -2.52
N ARG A 141 4.75 10.93 -2.56
CA ARG A 141 5.72 10.86 -3.63
C ARG A 141 5.13 10.16 -4.85
N VAL A 142 5.37 10.75 -6.01
CA VAL A 142 5.00 10.18 -7.32
C VAL A 142 6.06 9.20 -7.86
N ASP A 143 7.22 9.11 -7.20
CA ASP A 143 8.28 8.14 -7.48
C ASP A 143 8.28 6.98 -6.47
N VAL A 144 9.04 5.92 -6.78
CA VAL A 144 9.20 4.76 -5.90
C VAL A 144 10.45 4.95 -5.04
N PRO A 145 10.36 4.86 -3.70
CA PRO A 145 11.50 5.21 -2.86
C PRO A 145 12.76 4.36 -2.97
N ASP A 146 12.75 3.05 -3.31
CA ASP A 146 13.95 2.23 -3.04
C ASP A 146 14.22 1.01 -3.96
N ASP A 147 13.82 1.06 -5.23
CA ASP A 147 14.51 0.29 -6.30
C ASP A 147 15.09 1.25 -7.34
N PRO A 148 16.08 2.09 -6.96
CA PRO A 148 16.82 2.86 -7.94
C PRO A 148 17.52 1.87 -8.88
N PRO A 149 17.63 2.20 -10.19
CA PRO A 149 18.51 1.48 -11.10
C PRO A 149 19.79 1.00 -10.43
N LYS A 150 20.12 -0.30 -10.48
CA LYS A 150 21.51 -0.69 -10.27
C LYS A 150 22.29 -0.18 -11.47
N ILE A 151 23.00 0.93 -11.27
CA ILE A 151 23.90 1.50 -12.27
C ILE A 151 25.24 0.74 -12.19
N THR A 152 25.51 -0.11 -13.17
CA THR A 152 26.84 -0.73 -13.35
C THR A 152 27.46 -0.17 -14.62
N GLY A 153 28.28 0.88 -14.48
CA GLY A 153 28.75 1.68 -15.62
C GLY A 153 27.62 2.55 -16.18
N THR A 154 27.20 2.33 -17.43
CA THR A 154 26.02 2.96 -18.06
C THR A 154 24.77 2.08 -18.02
N LEU A 155 24.86 0.84 -17.50
CA LEU A 155 23.76 -0.11 -17.46
C LEU A 155 22.85 0.16 -16.27
N VAL A 156 21.55 0.38 -16.54
CA VAL A 156 20.48 0.39 -15.53
C VAL A 156 19.87 -1.01 -15.46
N GLN A 157 20.21 -1.78 -14.43
CA GLN A 157 19.59 -3.08 -14.20
C GLN A 157 18.53 -2.95 -13.10
N ARG A 158 17.27 -3.22 -13.43
CA ARG A 158 16.20 -3.40 -12.42
C ARG A 158 16.13 -4.88 -12.07
N SER A 159 16.44 -5.25 -10.83
CA SER A 159 16.30 -6.64 -10.40
C SER A 159 14.90 -6.84 -9.80
N GLY A 160 13.98 -7.37 -10.59
CA GLY A 160 12.66 -7.79 -10.12
C GLY A 160 11.54 -6.92 -10.67
N VAL A 161 10.62 -7.58 -11.39
CA VAL A 161 9.38 -7.12 -12.02
C VAL A 161 9.43 -5.73 -12.68
N GLN A 162 9.16 -5.69 -13.99
CA GLN A 162 8.82 -4.46 -14.71
C GLN A 162 7.58 -3.80 -14.09
N HIS A 163 7.73 -3.13 -12.95
CA HIS A 163 6.73 -2.23 -12.45
C HIS A 163 6.92 -0.94 -13.22
N GLY A 164 5.96 -0.65 -14.10
CA GLY A 164 5.86 0.67 -14.70
C GLY A 164 5.68 1.74 -13.63
N THR A 165 5.92 2.97 -14.02
CA THR A 165 5.73 4.19 -13.26
C THR A 165 4.29 4.33 -12.78
N ILE A 166 4.05 5.26 -11.84
CA ILE A 166 2.70 5.51 -11.37
C ILE A 166 1.76 6.01 -12.49
N LEU A 167 2.32 6.60 -13.55
CA LEU A 167 1.58 6.95 -14.77
C LEU A 167 1.11 5.71 -15.53
N SER A 168 1.93 4.65 -15.62
CA SER A 168 1.53 3.38 -16.21
C SER A 168 0.38 2.74 -15.42
N MET A 169 0.47 2.81 -14.09
CA MET A 169 -0.54 2.30 -13.18
C MET A 169 -1.85 3.07 -13.34
N ALA A 170 -1.78 4.40 -13.41
CA ALA A 170 -2.92 5.27 -13.66
C ALA A 170 -3.51 5.07 -15.06
N ALA A 171 -2.70 4.79 -16.09
CA ALA A 171 -3.21 4.47 -17.42
C ALA A 171 -3.97 3.14 -17.46
N SER A 172 -3.56 2.16 -16.65
CA SER A 172 -4.19 0.83 -16.60
C SER A 172 -5.42 0.77 -15.68
N HIS A 173 -5.43 1.53 -14.59
CA HIS A 173 -6.44 1.39 -13.53
C HIS A 173 -7.09 2.71 -13.09
N GLY A 174 -6.51 3.85 -13.47
CA GLY A 174 -6.95 5.19 -13.11
C GLY A 174 -7.87 5.83 -14.15
N SER A 175 -8.18 7.11 -13.92
CA SER A 175 -8.89 7.95 -14.87
C SER A 175 -7.92 8.88 -15.62
N ILE A 176 -8.40 9.51 -16.69
CA ILE A 176 -7.65 10.58 -17.37
C ILE A 176 -7.31 11.70 -16.39
N GLU A 177 -8.24 12.05 -15.49
CA GLU A 177 -8.00 13.05 -14.44
C GLU A 177 -6.85 12.65 -13.52
N THR A 178 -6.83 11.40 -13.03
CA THR A 178 -5.71 10.88 -12.23
C THR A 178 -4.39 10.99 -13.00
N PHE A 179 -4.39 10.55 -14.26
CA PHE A 179 -3.18 10.56 -15.09
C PHE A 179 -2.63 11.98 -15.26
N GLU A 180 -3.52 12.93 -15.57
CA GLU A 180 -3.16 14.33 -15.73
C GLU A 180 -2.67 14.98 -14.43
N LEU A 181 -3.34 14.67 -13.31
CA LEU A 181 -2.96 15.15 -11.99
C LEU A 181 -1.57 14.64 -11.58
N LEU A 182 -1.29 13.35 -11.77
CA LEU A 182 0.03 12.77 -11.51
C LEU A 182 1.10 13.35 -12.43
N ARG A 183 0.81 13.51 -13.73
CA ARG A 183 1.72 14.11 -14.71
C ARG A 183 2.06 15.55 -14.35
N ALA A 184 1.06 16.35 -13.97
CA ALA A 184 1.25 17.72 -13.52
C ALA A 184 2.11 17.83 -12.25
N ASN A 185 2.11 16.79 -11.41
CA ASN A 185 2.94 16.68 -10.21
C ASN A 185 4.29 15.98 -10.45
N GLY A 186 4.73 15.88 -11.71
CA GLY A 186 6.07 15.41 -12.06
C GLY A 186 6.24 13.89 -12.00
N ALA A 187 5.16 13.12 -12.05
CA ALA A 187 5.25 11.66 -12.11
C ALA A 187 6.08 11.22 -13.33
N PRO A 188 7.05 10.31 -13.15
CA PRO A 188 7.91 9.88 -14.24
C PRO A 188 7.11 9.10 -15.28
N LEU A 189 7.50 9.24 -16.56
CA LEU A 189 7.03 8.36 -17.63
C LEU A 189 7.82 7.04 -17.62
N ASP A 190 7.19 5.97 -18.10
CA ASP A 190 7.92 4.73 -18.36
C ASP A 190 9.06 4.98 -19.35
N PRO A 191 10.22 4.32 -19.16
CA PRO A 191 11.27 4.31 -20.17
C PRO A 191 10.67 3.82 -21.48
N SER A 192 10.76 4.61 -22.54
CA SER A 192 10.37 4.13 -23.86
C SER A 192 11.37 3.05 -24.31
N PRO A 193 10.94 2.01 -25.05
CA PRO A 193 11.88 1.08 -25.68
C PRO A 193 12.93 1.78 -26.56
N LEU A 194 12.62 2.98 -27.06
CA LEU A 194 13.54 3.86 -27.80
C LEU A 194 14.58 4.54 -26.90
N HIS A 195 14.27 4.82 -25.63
CA HIS A 195 15.23 5.30 -24.63
C HIS A 195 16.25 4.21 -24.26
N ASP A 196 15.83 2.94 -24.22
CA ASP A 196 16.74 1.80 -24.06
C ASP A 196 17.64 1.60 -25.30
N ALA A 197 17.10 1.79 -26.51
CA ALA A 197 17.89 1.69 -27.75
C ALA A 197 18.90 2.82 -27.93
N THR A 198 18.56 4.05 -27.52
CA THR A 198 19.44 5.21 -27.61
C THR A 198 20.49 5.23 -26.50
N SER A 199 20.20 4.74 -25.30
CA SER A 199 21.25 4.53 -24.28
C SER A 199 22.25 3.43 -24.68
N SER A 200 21.78 2.41 -25.40
CA SER A 200 22.62 1.31 -25.91
C SER A 200 23.49 1.69 -27.13
N SER A 201 23.10 2.71 -27.91
CA SER A 201 23.83 3.10 -29.13
C SER A 201 25.06 3.98 -28.84
N TRP A 202 25.09 4.70 -27.72
CA TRP A 202 26.24 5.53 -27.33
C TRP A 202 27.39 4.71 -26.75
N THR A 203 27.16 3.45 -26.37
CA THR A 203 28.22 2.53 -25.93
C THR A 203 28.85 1.73 -27.07
N SER A 204 28.30 1.77 -28.29
CA SER A 204 28.94 1.17 -29.47
C SER A 204 29.70 2.25 -30.24
N THR A 205 30.99 2.02 -30.42
CA THR A 205 31.91 2.89 -31.16
C THR A 205 31.37 3.30 -32.54
N PRO A 206 31.86 4.40 -33.16
CA PRO A 206 31.25 5.05 -34.34
C PRO A 206 31.14 4.21 -35.63
N TYR A 207 31.55 2.95 -35.59
CA TYR A 207 31.58 2.08 -36.76
C TYR A 207 30.23 1.39 -37.04
N ASP A 208 29.39 1.18 -36.03
CA ASP A 208 28.11 0.44 -36.19
C ASP A 208 26.91 1.34 -36.56
N ALA A 209 27.02 2.66 -36.41
CA ALA A 209 25.93 3.60 -36.69
C ALA A 209 25.51 3.64 -38.18
N ARG A 210 26.39 3.21 -39.11
CA ARG A 210 26.11 3.20 -40.55
C ARG A 210 25.24 2.02 -41.02
N LEU A 211 25.18 0.92 -40.26
CA LEU A 211 24.37 -0.25 -40.62
C LEU A 211 22.95 -0.19 -40.05
N ALA A 212 22.75 0.44 -38.89
CA ALA A 212 21.43 0.59 -38.29
C ALA A 212 20.54 1.60 -39.03
N ALA A 213 21.12 2.66 -39.61
CA ALA A 213 20.37 3.67 -40.37
C ALA A 213 19.73 3.13 -41.66
N SER A 214 20.23 2.03 -42.24
CA SER A 214 19.65 1.47 -43.47
C SER A 214 18.47 0.52 -43.23
N ALA A 215 18.21 0.10 -41.99
CA ALA A 215 17.11 -0.80 -41.65
C ALA A 215 15.82 -0.06 -41.27
N ALA A 216 15.91 1.19 -40.80
CA ALA A 216 14.75 1.99 -40.38
C ALA A 216 13.96 2.64 -41.54
N LEU A 217 14.44 2.55 -42.79
CA LEU A 217 13.77 3.11 -43.98
C LEU A 217 12.89 2.11 -44.74
N ARG A 218 12.60 0.93 -44.17
CA ARG A 218 11.76 -0.10 -44.85
C ARG A 218 10.39 -0.36 -44.24
N PHE A 219 9.97 0.39 -43.23
CA PHE A 219 8.58 0.36 -42.72
C PHE A 219 8.11 1.75 -42.28
N ALA A 220 8.17 2.70 -43.20
CA ALA A 220 7.34 3.91 -43.20
C ALA A 220 6.45 3.86 -44.44
#